data_AF-T1BC97-F1
#
_entry.id   AF-T1BC97-F1
#
_cell.length_a   1.000
_cell.length_b   1.000
_cell.length_c   1.000
_cell.angle_alpha   90.00
_cell.angle_beta   90.00
_cell.angle_gamma   90.00
#
_symmetry.space_group_name_H-M   'P 1'
#
loop_
_entity.id
_entity.type
_entity.pdbx_description
1 polymer ?
#
loop_
_entity_poly.entity_id
_entity_poly.type
_entity_poly.pdbx_seq_one_letter_code
_entity_poly.pdbx_strand_id
1 'polypeptide(L)' 'MFKKFRGFFSNDLSIDLGTANTLIYVRGEGIVLNEPSVVAMRQDRARGGPRT' A
#
# COMPACT_ATOMS: atom_id res chain seq x y z
N MET A 1 1.99 32.13 -4.96
CA MET A 1 0.60 31.99 -5.46
C MET A 1 0.25 30.56 -5.95
N PHE A 2 1.21 29.73 -6.38
CA PHE A 2 0.93 28.40 -6.95
C PHE A 2 0.75 27.22 -5.95
N LYS A 3 1.04 27.39 -4.65
CA LYS A 3 0.94 26.29 -3.67
C LYS A 3 -0.49 25.86 -3.35
N LYS A 4 -1.49 26.74 -3.48
CA LYS A 4 -2.90 26.45 -3.16
C LYS A 4 -3.57 25.48 -4.14
N PHE A 5 -3.19 25.52 -5.43
CA PHE A 5 -3.76 24.63 -6.43
C PHE A 5 -3.27 23.19 -6.32
N ARG A 6 -2.05 22.95 -5.79
CA ARG A 6 -1.55 21.59 -5.55
C ARG A 6 -2.28 20.84 -4.42
N GLY A 7 -2.85 21.55 -3.45
CA GLY A 7 -3.56 20.94 -2.33
C GLY A 7 -4.99 20.49 -2.64
N PHE A 8 -5.59 20.99 -3.74
CA PHE A 8 -6.91 20.53 -4.20
C PHE A 8 -6.82 19.20 -4.99
N PHE A 9 -5.64 18.83 -5.47
CA PHE A 9 -5.37 17.59 -6.20
C PHE A 9 -4.50 16.61 -5.40
N SER A 10 -4.22 16.87 -4.12
CA SER A 10 -3.63 15.85 -3.26
C SER A 10 -4.73 14.86 -2.88
N ASN A 11 -4.62 13.62 -3.36
CA ASN A 11 -5.47 12.53 -2.90
C ASN A 11 -5.14 12.27 -1.42
N ASP A 12 -5.89 12.91 -0.53
CA ASP A 12 -5.81 12.66 0.91
C ASP A 12 -6.13 11.18 1.15
N LEU A 13 -5.08 10.42 1.47
CA LEU A 13 -5.09 8.97 1.49
C LEU A 13 -4.64 8.46 2.86
N SER A 14 -5.37 7.48 3.39
CA SER A 14 -5.04 6.77 4.63
C SER A 14 -4.89 5.28 4.31
N ILE A 15 -3.87 4.64 4.88
CA ILE A 15 -3.59 3.23 4.66
C ILE A 15 -3.63 2.51 6.00
N ASP A 16 -4.39 1.44 6.08
CA ASP A 16 -4.35 0.48 7.17
C ASP A 16 -3.61 -0.77 6.70
N LEU A 17 -2.49 -1.08 7.36
CA LEU A 17 -1.61 -2.20 7.05
C LEU A 17 -1.82 -3.31 8.08
N GLY A 18 -3.01 -3.91 8.07
CA GLY A 18 -3.34 -5.03 8.92
C GLY A 18 -2.62 -6.32 8.49
N THR A 19 -2.45 -7.24 9.44
CA THR A 19 -1.77 -8.53 9.21
C THR A 19 -2.51 -9.39 8.17
N ALA A 20 -3.84 -9.31 8.13
CA ALA A 20 -4.68 -10.09 7.22
C ALA A 20 -5.10 -9.30 5.98
N ASN A 21 -5.39 -8.01 6.12
CA ASN A 21 -5.91 -7.16 5.05
C ASN A 21 -5.23 -5.80 5.04
N THR A 22 -5.05 -5.27 3.84
CA THR A 22 -4.63 -3.89 3.59
C THR A 22 -5.82 -3.11 3.08
N LEU A 23 -6.11 -1.97 3.70
CA LEU A 23 -7.17 -1.08 3.28
C LEU A 23 -6.62 0.27 2.87
N ILE A 24 -7.23 0.88 1.86
CA ILE A 24 -6.95 2.26 1.45
C ILE A 24 -8.24 3.05 1.52
N TYR A 25 -8.20 4.19 2.22
CA TYR A 25 -9.27 5.16 2.27
C TYR A 25 -8.85 6.46 1.58
N VAL A 26 -9.74 7.03 0.77
CA VAL A 26 -9.59 8.35 0.15
C VAL A 26 -10.66 9.28 0.71
N ARG A 27 -10.24 10.48 1.17
CA ARG A 27 -11.16 11.48 1.71
C ARG A 27 -12.19 11.87 0.65
N GLY A 28 -13.47 11.60 0.94
CA GLY A 28 -14.58 11.92 0.05
C GLY A 28 -15.02 10.79 -0.88
N GLU A 29 -14.23 9.71 -0.98
CA GLU A 29 -14.56 8.52 -1.78
C GLU A 29 -14.83 7.28 -0.92
N GLY A 30 -14.29 7.24 0.31
CA GLY A 30 -14.45 6.09 1.19
C GLY A 30 -13.30 5.08 1.06
N ILE A 31 -13.58 3.81 1.38
CA ILE A 31 -12.61 2.71 1.22
C ILE A 31 -12.57 2.34 -0.26
N VAL A 32 -11.42 2.55 -0.90
CA VAL A 32 -11.21 2.30 -2.33
C VAL A 32 -10.42 1.02 -2.61
N LEU A 33 -9.79 0.43 -1.58
CA LEU A 33 -9.12 -0.87 -1.64
C LEU A 33 -9.34 -1.64 -0.33
N ASN A 34 -9.63 -2.94 -0.45
CA ASN A 34 -9.68 -3.88 0.66
C ASN A 34 -9.25 -5.26 0.15
N GLU A 35 -7.96 -5.55 0.26
CA GLU A 35 -7.33 -6.76 -0.28
C GLU A 35 -6.59 -7.53 0.83
N PRO A 36 -6.35 -8.84 0.68
CA PRO A 36 -5.50 -9.57 1.60
C PRO A 36 -4.05 -9.04 1.61
N SER A 37 -3.45 -8.94 2.80
CA SER A 37 -2.05 -8.51 3.00
C SER A 37 -1.05 -9.63 2.66
N VAL A 38 -1.04 -10.07 1.40
CA VAL A 38 -0.23 -11.21 0.94
C VAL A 38 0.57 -10.88 -0.31
N VAL A 39 1.72 -11.53 -0.47
CA VAL A 39 2.51 -11.49 -1.70
C VAL A 39 3.00 -12.88 -2.05
N ALA A 40 2.95 -13.24 -3.33
CA ALA A 40 3.52 -14.49 -3.82
C ALA A 40 5.01 -14.30 -4.10
N MET A 41 5.85 -15.03 -3.36
CA MET A 41 7.29 -15.03 -3.55
C MET A 41 7.71 -16.26 -4.35
N ARG A 42 8.25 -16.06 -5.56
CA ARG A 42 8.92 -17.13 -6.29
C ARG A 42 10.29 -17.36 -5.67
N GLN A 43 10.50 -18.56 -5.13
CA GLN A 43 11.78 -18.93 -4.54
C GLN A 43 12.70 -19.48 -5.63
N ASP A 44 13.49 -18.60 -6.25
CA ASP A 44 14.56 -19.05 -7.12
C ASP A 44 15.68 -19.64 -6.27
N ARG A 45 16.17 -20.84 -6.61
CA ARG A 45 17.35 -21.44 -5.97
C ARG A 45 18.61 -20.69 -6.42
N ALA A 46 18.84 -19.50 -5.90
CA ALA A 46 20.15 -18.89 -5.95
C ALA A 46 21.06 -19.60 -4.95
N ARG A 47 22.24 -20.04 -5.41
CA ARG A 47 23.34 -20.56 -4.60
C ARG A 47 23.65 -19.56 -3.46
N GLY A 48 23.12 -19.79 -2.26
CA GLY A 48 23.38 -18.93 -1.10
C GLY A 48 22.24 -18.84 -0.11
N GLY A 49 21.68 -19.98 0.33
CA GLY A 49 20.86 -19.98 1.55
C GLY A 49 21.74 -19.72 2.79
N PRO A 50 21.21 -19.10 3.87
CA PRO A 50 21.94 -19.01 5.13
C PRO A 50 22.28 -20.41 5.62
N ARG A 51 23.56 -20.65 5.93
CA ARG A 51 24.01 -21.85 6.61
C ARG A 51 23.84 -21.65 8.11
N THR A 52 22.64 -21.82 8.64
CA THR A 52 22.35 -22.11 10.06
C THR A 52 20.90 -22.53 10.20
#